data_AF-A0A3L8A2F8-F1
#
_entry.id   AF-A0A3L8A2F8-F1
#
_cell.length_a   1.000
_cell.length_b   1.000
_cell.length_c   1.000
_cell.angle_alpha   90.00
_cell.angle_beta   90.00
_cell.angle_gamma   90.00
#
_symmetry.space_group_name_H-M   'P 1'
#
loop_
_entity.id
_entity.type
_entity.pdbx_description
1 polymer ?
#
loop_
_entity_poly.entity_id
_entity_poly.type
_entity_poly.pdbx_seq_one_letter_code
_entity_poly.pdbx_strand_id
1 'polypeptide(L)' 'MAKFINPFTDVGFKKIFGQEVSKDLLIDFLNDLLVDEKSITDITFLDKEVLPEYMGDRGVIYDIYCTTENGEQ' A
#
# COMPACT_ATOMS: atom_id res chain seq x y z
N MET A 1 0.71 29.58 6.21
CA MET A 1 0.04 29.35 4.91
C MET A 1 -0.15 27.85 4.78
N ALA A 2 -1.37 27.34 4.79
CA ALA A 2 -1.61 25.91 4.62
C ALA A 2 -1.27 25.51 3.17
N LYS A 3 -0.48 24.45 2.98
CA LYS A 3 -0.25 23.85 1.65
C LYS A 3 -1.26 22.72 1.47
N PHE A 4 -2.00 22.78 0.38
CA PHE A 4 -2.88 21.68 -0.03
C PHE A 4 -2.04 20.55 -0.61
N ILE A 5 -2.41 19.32 -0.27
CA ILE A 5 -1.85 18.12 -0.87
C ILE A 5 -2.86 17.61 -1.90
N ASN A 6 -2.44 17.44 -3.14
CA ASN A 6 -3.28 16.84 -4.18
C ASN A 6 -3.10 15.31 -4.15
N PRO A 7 -4.10 14.53 -3.68
CA PRO A 7 -4.00 13.06 -3.60
C PRO A 7 -3.90 12.39 -4.98
N PHE A 8 -4.28 13.08 -6.06
CA PHE A 8 -4.20 12.53 -7.43
C PHE A 8 -2.79 12.62 -8.03
N THR A 9 -1.82 13.15 -7.31
CA THR A 9 -0.40 13.15 -7.72
C THR A 9 0.35 12.06 -6.97
N ASP A 10 1.32 11.41 -7.62
CA ASP A 10 2.16 10.38 -6.99
C ASP A 10 2.77 10.87 -5.66
N VAL A 11 3.33 12.09 -5.66
CA VAL A 11 3.92 12.72 -4.47
C VAL A 11 2.88 12.96 -3.39
N GLY A 12 1.69 13.44 -3.74
CA GLY A 12 0.63 13.71 -2.78
C GLY A 12 0.04 12.44 -2.19
N PHE A 13 -0.19 11.42 -3.02
CA PHE A 13 -0.65 10.10 -2.59
C PHE A 13 0.36 9.48 -1.62
N LYS A 14 1.65 9.40 -1.98
CA LYS A 14 2.72 8.91 -1.10
C LYS A 14 2.83 9.74 0.18
N LYS A 15 2.57 11.05 0.13
CA LYS A 15 2.59 11.89 1.33
C LYS A 15 1.44 11.57 2.28
N ILE A 16 0.29 11.17 1.77
CA ILE A 16 -0.90 10.84 2.57
C ILE A 16 -0.82 9.39 3.06
N PHE A 17 -0.46 8.43 2.20
CA PHE A 17 -0.58 7.01 2.47
C PHE A 17 0.74 6.24 2.56
N GLY A 18 1.86 6.82 2.11
CA GLY A 18 3.17 6.16 2.04
C GLY A 18 4.06 6.39 3.26
N GLN A 19 3.48 6.63 4.44
CA GLN A 19 4.23 6.82 5.68
C GLN A 19 3.66 5.89 6.76
N GLU A 20 4.52 5.30 7.60
CA GLU A 20 4.11 4.44 8.72
C GLU A 20 3.07 5.11 9.64
N VAL A 21 3.20 6.41 9.90
CA VAL A 21 2.25 7.18 10.72
C VAL A 21 0.85 7.27 10.12
N SER A 22 0.70 7.08 8.81
CA SER A 22 -0.58 7.11 8.10
C SER A 22 -1.01 5.74 7.59
N LYS A 23 -0.42 4.67 8.13
CA LYS A 23 -0.75 3.28 7.81
C LYS A 23 -2.24 2.97 7.99
N ASP A 24 -2.85 3.42 9.08
CA ASP A 24 -4.28 3.19 9.35
C ASP A 24 -5.17 3.81 8.26
N LEU A 25 -4.80 4.99 7.74
CA LEU A 25 -5.54 5.63 6.65
C LEU A 25 -5.46 4.83 5.34
N LEU A 26 -4.34 4.15 5.10
CA LEU A 26 -4.18 3.28 3.94
C LEU A 26 -5.00 1.99 4.12
N ILE A 27 -5.05 1.43 5.33
CA ILE A 27 -5.90 0.27 5.65
C ILE A 27 -7.37 0.62 5.40
N ASP A 28 -7.86 1.74 5.94
CA ASP A 28 -9.23 2.19 5.76
C ASP A 28 -9.55 2.39 4.27
N PHE A 29 -8.67 3.06 3.52
CA PHE A 29 -8.83 3.28 2.09
C PHE A 29 -8.92 1.97 1.30
N LEU A 30 -8.08 0.98 1.61
CA LEU A 30 -8.10 -0.30 0.91
C LEU A 30 -9.32 -1.14 1.28
N ASN A 31 -9.75 -1.14 2.54
CA ASN A 31 -10.96 -1.83 2.98
C ASN A 31 -12.23 -1.23 2.34
N ASP A 32 -12.28 0.10 2.18
CA ASP A 32 -13.36 0.78 1.45
C ASP A 32 -13.37 0.44 -0.04
N LEU A 33 -12.23 0.07 -0.62
CA LEU A 33 -12.11 -0.34 -2.02
C LEU A 33 -12.43 -1.83 -2.22
N LEU A 34 -12.10 -2.68 -1.25
CA LEU A 34 -12.17 -4.14 -1.31
C LEU A 34 -13.36 -4.72 -0.54
N VAL A 35 -14.43 -3.95 -0.39
CA VAL A 35 -15.65 -4.36 0.30
C VAL A 35 -16.15 -5.70 -0.26
N ASP A 36 -16.49 -6.62 0.64
CA ASP A 36 -16.91 -7.99 0.36
C ASP A 36 -15.86 -8.92 -0.31
N GLU A 37 -14.65 -8.44 -0.57
CA GLU A 37 -13.54 -9.25 -1.12
C GLU A 37 -12.51 -9.62 -0.05
N LYS A 38 -11.96 -8.61 0.63
CA LYS A 38 -10.89 -8.79 1.63
C LYS A 38 -11.02 -7.79 2.78
N SER A 39 -10.69 -8.25 3.98
CA SER A 39 -10.56 -7.42 5.18
C SER A 39 -9.10 -7.37 5.60
N ILE A 40 -8.46 -6.22 5.40
CA ILE A 40 -7.05 -5.97 5.74
C ILE A 40 -6.98 -5.48 7.19
N THR A 41 -6.11 -6.12 7.97
CA THR A 41 -5.88 -5.81 9.39
C THR A 41 -4.51 -5.17 9.64
N ASP A 42 -3.53 -5.43 8.79
CA ASP A 42 -2.19 -4.86 8.92
C ASP A 42 -1.55 -4.61 7.55
N ILE A 43 -0.64 -3.64 7.48
CA ILE A 43 0.17 -3.32 6.30
C ILE A 43 1.63 -3.18 6.70
N THR A 44 2.54 -3.83 5.98
CA THR A 44 3.98 -3.63 6.14
C THR A 44 4.55 -2.95 4.90
N PHE A 45 5.15 -1.77 5.06
CA PHE A 45 5.87 -1.11 3.98
C PHE A 45 7.19 -1.85 3.73
N LEU A 46 7.42 -2.24 2.48
CA LEU A 46 8.65 -2.93 2.08
C LEU A 46 9.61 -1.94 1.43
N ASP A 47 10.88 -2.11 1.74
CA ASP A 47 11.94 -1.21 1.26
C ASP A 47 12.48 -1.60 -0.14
N LYS A 48 11.82 -2.50 -0.90
CA LYS A 48 12.46 -3.18 -2.05
C LYS A 48 11.56 -3.54 -3.23
N GLU A 49 12.09 -3.22 -4.42
CA GLU A 49 11.78 -3.91 -5.67
C GLU A 49 12.14 -5.40 -5.54
N VAL A 50 11.18 -6.30 -5.82
CA VAL A 50 11.49 -7.72 -5.96
C VAL A 50 12.06 -7.91 -7.36
N LEU A 51 13.38 -8.11 -7.41
CA LEU A 51 14.06 -8.43 -8.65
C LEU A 51 13.56 -9.78 -9.18
N PRO A 52 13.34 -9.90 -10.50
CA PRO A 52 12.91 -11.16 -11.10
C PRO A 52 13.94 -12.26 -10.83
N GLU A 53 13.48 -13.43 -10.40
CA GLU A 53 14.34 -14.57 -10.07
C GLU A 53 14.79 -15.33 -11.33
N TYR A 54 13.97 -15.33 -12.39
CA TYR A 54 14.26 -15.99 -13.66
C TYR A 54 14.14 -15.05 -14.87
N MET A 55 14.86 -15.38 -15.96
CA MET A 55 14.70 -14.70 -17.26
C MET A 55 13.28 -14.94 -17.78
N GLY A 56 12.41 -13.96 -17.59
CA GLY A 56 11.00 -13.99 -18.02
C GLY A 56 10.02 -13.52 -16.96
N ASP A 57 10.44 -13.46 -15.68
CA ASP A 57 9.59 -12.94 -14.62
C ASP A 57 9.40 -11.43 -14.74
N ARG A 58 8.20 -10.94 -14.44
CA ARG A 58 7.97 -9.50 -14.28
C ARG A 58 8.56 -9.10 -12.94
N GLY A 59 9.44 -8.10 -12.94
CA GLY A 59 9.77 -7.38 -11.71
C GLY A 59 8.50 -6.79 -11.13
N VAL A 60 8.27 -7.02 -9.85
CA VAL A 60 7.13 -6.44 -9.13
C VAL A 60 7.67 -5.49 -8.09
N ILE A 61 7.30 -4.23 -8.20
CA ILE A 61 7.52 -3.23 -7.17
C ILE A 61 6.36 -3.41 -6.19
N TYR A 62 6.57 -4.20 -5.14
CA TYR A 62 5.62 -4.29 -4.04
C TYR A 62 5.94 -3.16 -3.06
N ASP A 63 5.10 -2.12 -3.03
CA ASP A 63 5.25 -1.04 -2.05
C ASP A 63 4.82 -1.50 -0.64
N ILE A 64 3.91 -2.49 -0.53
CA ILE A 64 3.30 -2.94 0.73
C ILE A 64 2.89 -4.43 0.73
N TYR A 65 3.00 -5.10 1.88
CA TYR A 65 2.29 -6.36 2.18
C TYR A 65 1.05 -6.07 3.02
N CYS A 66 -0.07 -6.70 2.69
CA CYS A 66 -1.32 -6.60 3.45
C CYS A 66 -1.59 -7.91 4.17
N THR A 67 -1.82 -7.87 5.48
CA THR A 67 -2.26 -9.06 6.23
C THR A 67 -3.76 -8.99 6.42
N THR A 68 -4.47 -10.03 5.97
CA THR A 68 -5.94 -10.11 6.11
C THR A 68 -6.35 -10.70 7.47
N GLU A 69 -7.62 -10.60 7.82
CA GLU A 69 -8.19 -11.22 9.04
C GLU A 69 -7.96 -12.74 9.13
N ASN A 70 -7.82 -13.41 7.98
CA ASN A 70 -7.56 -14.85 7.90
C ASN A 70 -6.06 -15.20 7.97
N GLY A 71 -5.19 -14.20 8.09
CA GLY A 71 -3.73 -14.36 8.12
C GLY A 71 -3.09 -14.55 6.74
N GLU A 72 -3.82 -14.33 5.64
CA GLU A 72 -3.25 -14.31 4.28
C GLU A 72 -2.41 -13.04 4.07
N GLN A 73 -1.29 -13.18 3.35
CA GLN A 73 -0.39 -12.09 2.93
C GLN A 73 -0.31 -11.97 1.40
#